data_AF-A0AAU8AEP5-F1
#
_entry.id   AF-A0AAU8AEP5-F1
#
_cell.length_a   1.000
_cell.length_b   1.000
_cell.length_c   1.000
_cell.angle_alpha   90.00
_cell.angle_beta   90.00
_cell.angle_gamma   90.00
#
_symmetry.space_group_name_H-M   'P 1'
#
loop_
_entity.id
_entity.type
_entity.pdbx_description
1 polymer ?
#
loop_
_entity_poly.entity_id
_entity_poly.type
_entity_poly.pdbx_seq_one_letter_code
_entity_poly.pdbx_strand_id
1 'polypeptide(L)'
;MQNDPLDVRCSECGKAAQFFEPFRFTCVVRLPEVPENSHVWGRVVVEELFPEQFRWEQPECEKPKFLQPGETGDGYRLNERGMVWCKACKTFEAATISWPEDAFWKLNVKGHELVARNREHAEQILGFLQETQRAPNRKPALRGIPTALLTRRLQQEVSSRLEHALATA
;
A
#
# COMPACT_ATOMS: atom_id res chain seq x y z
N MET A 1 -9.10 0.64 -3.82
CA MET A 1 -7.69 1.09 -3.93
C MET A 1 -7.27 2.13 -2.89
N GLN A 2 -8.06 3.15 -2.55
CA GLN A 2 -7.76 3.98 -1.37
C GLN A 2 -8.31 3.19 -0.17
N ASN A 3 -7.45 2.63 0.68
CA ASN A 3 -7.72 1.71 1.80
C ASN A 3 -7.76 0.19 1.52
N ASP A 4 -7.34 -0.27 0.35
CA ASP A 4 -7.14 -1.73 0.20
C ASP A 4 -5.93 -2.13 1.07
N PRO A 5 -5.99 -3.28 1.78
CA PRO A 5 -4.90 -3.70 2.63
C PRO A 5 -3.63 -3.90 1.82
N LEU A 6 -2.50 -3.67 2.48
CA LEU A 6 -1.18 -3.95 1.94
C LEU A 6 -0.78 -5.37 2.32
N ASP A 7 -0.20 -6.11 1.39
CA ASP A 7 0.46 -7.36 1.75
C ASP A 7 1.87 -7.06 2.23
N VAL A 8 2.11 -7.34 3.51
CA VAL A 8 3.39 -7.17 4.20
C VAL A 8 3.95 -8.53 4.61
N ARG A 9 5.26 -8.59 4.87
CA ARG A 9 5.89 -9.77 5.47
C ARG A 9 5.55 -9.83 6.95
N CYS A 10 4.98 -10.95 7.40
CA CYS A 10 4.76 -11.18 8.82
C CYS A 10 6.11 -11.23 9.56
N SER A 11 6.25 -10.47 10.66
CA SER A 11 7.46 -10.46 11.49
C SER A 11 7.79 -11.84 12.08
N GLU A 12 6.76 -12.63 12.40
CA GLU A 12 6.92 -13.91 13.08
C GLU A 12 7.24 -15.07 12.12
N CYS A 13 6.53 -15.16 10.99
CA CYS A 13 6.64 -16.32 10.08
C CYS A 13 7.15 -16.00 8.68
N GLY A 14 7.36 -14.72 8.34
CA GLY A 14 7.83 -14.27 7.03
C GLY A 14 6.83 -14.45 5.87
N LYS A 15 5.68 -15.08 6.10
CA LYS A 15 4.62 -15.26 5.09
C LYS A 15 3.82 -13.97 4.88
N ALA A 16 2.99 -13.95 3.84
CA ALA A 16 2.10 -12.84 3.56
C ALA A 16 1.13 -12.60 4.73
N ALA A 17 1.07 -11.35 5.18
CA ALA A 17 0.09 -10.82 6.11
C ALA A 17 -0.53 -9.55 5.51
N GLN A 18 -1.74 -9.20 5.97
CA GLN A 18 -2.45 -8.03 5.49
C GLN A 18 -2.35 -6.91 6.51
N PHE A 19 -1.79 -5.78 6.11
CA PHE A 19 -1.77 -4.54 6.86
C PHE A 19 -2.98 -3.68 6.49
N PHE A 20 -3.70 -3.21 7.50
CA PHE A 20 -4.87 -2.34 7.38
C PHE A 20 -4.54 -0.97 7.98
N GLU A 21 -4.69 0.08 7.17
CA GLU A 21 -4.63 1.45 7.64
C GLU A 21 -5.75 1.69 8.68
N PRO A 22 -5.47 2.31 9.84
CA PRO A 22 -6.45 2.47 10.90
C PRO A 22 -7.50 3.54 10.62
N PHE A 23 -7.22 4.43 9.67
CA PHE A 23 -8.12 5.50 9.29
C PHE A 23 -8.43 5.46 7.79
N ARG A 24 -9.69 5.70 7.45
CA ARG A 24 -10.14 5.95 6.08
C ARG A 24 -10.26 7.44 5.84
N PHE A 25 -9.55 7.93 4.82
CA PHE A 25 -9.55 9.33 4.43
C PHE A 25 -10.40 9.56 3.18
N THR A 26 -11.42 10.42 3.28
CA THR A 26 -12.31 10.76 2.17
C THR A 26 -12.38 12.27 1.98
N CYS A 27 -12.32 12.78 0.75
CA CYS A 27 -12.51 14.21 0.53
C CYS A 27 -13.96 14.61 0.81
N VAL A 28 -14.18 15.69 1.58
CA VAL A 28 -15.53 16.18 1.96
C VAL A 28 -16.45 16.37 0.76
N VAL A 29 -15.92 16.79 -0.40
CA VAL A 29 -16.72 17.01 -1.62
C VAL A 29 -17.28 15.73 -2.23
N ARG A 30 -16.80 14.56 -1.79
CA ARG A 30 -17.28 13.25 -2.25
C ARG A 30 -18.37 12.68 -1.34
N LEU A 31 -18.68 13.35 -0.24
CA LEU A 31 -19.67 12.89 0.73
C LEU A 31 -20.89 13.82 0.68
N PRO A 32 -22.11 13.28 0.52
CA PRO A 32 -23.33 14.07 0.62
C PRO A 32 -23.55 14.57 2.06
N GLU A 33 -23.10 13.80 3.04
CA GLU A 33 -23.14 14.13 4.47
C GLU A 33 -21.92 13.51 5.17
N VAL A 34 -21.41 14.19 6.19
CA VAL A 34 -20.28 13.70 7.00
C VAL A 34 -20.82 12.67 8.01
N PRO A 35 -20.28 11.44 8.05
CA PRO A 35 -20.72 10.43 9.02
C PRO A 35 -20.60 10.91 10.47
N GLU A 36 -21.57 10.57 11.31
CA GLU A 36 -21.65 11.04 12.71
C GLU A 36 -20.43 10.67 13.56
N ASN A 37 -19.81 9.52 13.30
CA ASN A 37 -18.62 9.02 14.01
C ASN A 37 -17.32 9.26 13.21
N SER A 38 -17.20 10.43 12.58
CA SER A 38 -16.02 10.79 11.81
C SER A 38 -15.47 12.16 12.21
N HIS A 39 -14.19 12.37 11.92
CA HIS A 39 -13.50 13.63 12.19
C HIS A 39 -13.33 14.43 10.90
N VAL A 40 -13.25 15.75 11.02
CA VAL A 40 -12.98 16.63 9.88
C VAL A 40 -11.61 17.27 10.05
N TRP A 41 -10.70 16.94 9.15
CA TRP A 41 -9.39 17.56 9.03
C TRP A 41 -9.36 18.36 7.73
N GLY A 42 -9.63 19.67 7.82
CA GLY A 42 -9.74 20.55 6.66
C GLY A 42 -10.78 20.07 5.63
N ARG A 43 -10.33 19.60 4.46
CA ARG A 43 -11.20 19.04 3.40
C ARG A 43 -11.26 17.51 3.41
N VAL A 44 -10.77 16.87 4.46
CA VAL A 44 -10.72 15.42 4.60
C VAL A 44 -11.60 14.98 5.76
N VAL A 45 -12.52 14.07 5.49
CA VAL A 45 -13.23 13.29 6.50
C VAL A 45 -12.38 12.08 6.86
N VAL A 46 -12.21 11.85 8.16
CA VAL A 46 -11.41 10.78 8.74
C VAL A 46 -12.33 9.84 9.52
N GLU A 47 -12.42 8.60 9.07
CA GLU A 47 -13.18 7.53 9.71
C GLU A 47 -12.22 6.59 10.45
N GLU A 48 -12.50 6.30 11.72
CA GLU A 48 -11.74 5.33 12.52
C GLU A 48 -12.22 3.91 12.22
N LEU A 49 -11.36 3.07 11.64
CA LEU A 49 -11.69 1.69 11.29
C LEU A 49 -11.47 0.72 12.47
N PHE A 50 -10.60 1.09 13.40
CA PHE A 50 -10.24 0.30 14.59
C PHE A 50 -10.19 1.19 15.85
N PRO A 51 -11.33 1.78 16.28
CA PRO A 51 -11.39 2.83 17.31
C PRO A 51 -10.93 2.36 18.71
N GLU A 52 -10.95 1.04 18.97
CA GLU A 52 -10.47 0.47 20.23
C GLU A 52 -8.93 0.47 20.32
N GLN A 53 -8.23 0.44 19.17
CA GLN A 53 -6.78 0.35 19.09
C GLN A 53 -6.14 1.68 18.64
N PHE A 54 -6.85 2.44 17.81
CA PHE A 54 -6.37 3.69 17.22
C PHE A 54 -7.45 4.76 17.31
N ARG A 55 -7.14 5.83 18.04
CA ARG A 55 -7.96 7.05 18.08
C ARG A 55 -7.33 8.10 17.19
N TRP A 56 -8.17 8.84 16.49
CA TRP A 56 -7.72 9.95 15.68
C TRP A 56 -7.23 11.10 16.56
N GLU A 57 -5.99 11.51 16.32
CA GLU A 57 -5.41 12.73 16.87
C GLU A 57 -5.05 13.63 15.69
N GLN A 58 -5.71 14.78 15.58
CA GLN A 58 -5.49 15.68 14.45
C GLN A 58 -4.07 16.24 14.50
N PRO A 59 -3.26 16.09 13.43
CA PRO A 59 -1.93 16.67 13.39
C PRO A 59 -1.96 18.20 13.46
N GLU A 60 -0.97 18.80 14.12
CA GLU A 60 -0.80 20.26 14.29
C GLU A 60 -0.35 20.95 12.99
N CYS A 61 -1.18 20.88 11.94
CA CYS A 61 -0.89 21.50 10.65
C CYS A 61 -2.12 22.22 10.10
N GLU A 62 -1.91 23.38 9.46
CA GLU A 62 -3.00 24.23 8.95
C GLU A 62 -3.86 23.56 7.87
N LYS A 63 -3.29 22.58 7.16
CA LYS A 63 -3.94 21.87 6.04
C LYS A 63 -3.61 20.38 6.10
N PRO A 64 -4.53 19.51 5.61
CA PRO A 64 -4.27 18.08 5.52
C PRO A 64 -2.98 17.77 4.79
N LYS A 65 -2.07 17.10 5.50
CA LYS A 65 -0.74 16.77 5.01
C LYS A 65 -0.42 15.30 5.29
N PHE A 66 -0.36 14.51 4.23
CA PHE A 66 0.09 13.12 4.29
C PHE A 66 1.60 13.07 4.07
N LEU A 67 2.33 12.62 5.09
CA LEU A 67 3.78 12.51 5.05
C LEU A 67 4.19 11.36 4.15
N GLN A 68 5.15 11.61 3.26
CA GLN A 68 5.80 10.56 2.47
C GLN A 68 6.80 9.77 3.34
N PRO A 69 7.20 8.56 2.92
CA PRO A 69 8.29 7.83 3.57
C PRO A 69 9.55 8.70 3.71
N GLY A 70 10.10 8.77 4.93
CA GLY A 70 11.29 9.57 5.24
C GLY A 70 11.05 11.08 5.47
N GLU A 71 9.84 11.59 5.24
CA GLU A 71 9.52 13.00 5.58
C GLU A 71 9.35 13.18 7.10
N THR A 72 9.84 14.32 7.60
CA THR A 72 9.74 14.77 8.99
C THR A 72 8.77 15.94 9.13
N GLY A 73 8.28 16.17 10.36
CA GLY A 73 7.39 17.28 10.71
C GLY A 73 5.93 16.85 10.85
N ASP A 74 5.03 17.82 10.98
CA ASP A 74 3.62 17.56 11.30
C ASP A 74 2.84 17.06 10.08
N GLY A 75 1.98 16.08 10.34
CA GLY A 75 1.12 15.44 9.33
C GLY A 75 0.77 14.00 9.73
N TYR A 76 -0.02 13.34 8.89
CA TYR A 76 -0.36 11.93 9.05
C TYR A 76 0.55 11.07 8.19
N ARG A 77 1.19 10.03 8.76
CA ARG A 77 2.00 9.09 7.98
C ARG A 77 1.17 7.87 7.56
N LEU A 78 0.99 7.71 6.25
CA LEU A 78 0.30 6.56 5.66
C LEU A 78 1.20 5.31 5.68
N ASN A 79 0.58 4.14 5.85
CA ASN A 79 1.25 2.84 5.82
C ASN A 79 2.40 2.74 6.84
N GLU A 80 2.21 3.27 8.05
CA GLU A 80 3.18 3.19 9.15
C GLU A 80 2.58 2.41 10.32
N ARG A 81 1.48 2.90 10.92
CA ARG A 81 0.81 2.27 12.05
C ARG A 81 -0.54 1.74 11.62
N GLY A 82 -0.91 0.54 12.07
CA GLY A 82 -2.19 -0.06 11.73
C GLY A 82 -2.37 -1.46 12.29
N MET A 83 -3.35 -2.19 11.77
CA MET A 83 -3.59 -3.58 12.17
C MET A 83 -2.95 -4.53 11.17
N VAL A 84 -2.30 -5.60 11.63
CA VAL A 84 -1.76 -6.66 10.79
C VAL A 84 -2.49 -7.97 11.06
N TRP A 85 -3.04 -8.57 10.01
CA TRP A 85 -3.63 -9.91 10.02
C TRP A 85 -2.70 -10.91 9.35
N CYS A 86 -2.16 -11.86 10.11
CA CYS A 86 -1.45 -12.99 9.53
C CYS A 86 -2.30 -14.25 9.58
N LYS A 87 -2.73 -14.74 8.41
CA LYS A 87 -3.50 -16.00 8.31
C LYS A 87 -2.73 -17.23 8.82
N ALA A 88 -1.40 -17.24 8.66
CA ALA A 88 -0.55 -18.36 9.07
C ALA A 88 -0.37 -18.42 10.59
N CYS A 89 -0.10 -17.27 11.23
CA CYS A 89 0.01 -17.17 12.69
C CYS A 89 -1.36 -17.12 13.38
N LYS A 90 -2.42 -16.77 12.64
CA LYS A 90 -3.77 -16.48 13.15
C LYS A 90 -3.78 -15.31 14.15
N THR A 91 -2.91 -14.33 13.95
CA THR A 91 -2.78 -13.14 14.80
C THR A 91 -3.35 -11.92 14.09
N PHE A 92 -4.15 -11.13 14.83
CA PHE A 92 -4.66 -9.82 14.41
C PHE A 92 -4.29 -8.79 15.47
N GLU A 93 -3.28 -7.97 15.19
CA GLU A 93 -2.71 -7.09 16.21
C GLU A 93 -2.26 -5.74 15.64
N ALA A 94 -2.17 -4.75 16.52
CA ALA A 94 -1.62 -3.46 16.19
C ALA A 94 -0.12 -3.59 15.93
N ALA A 95 0.36 -3.03 14.82
CA ALA A 95 1.76 -3.09 14.42
C ALA A 95 2.21 -1.76 13.80
N THR A 96 3.54 -1.59 13.80
CA THR A 96 4.22 -0.54 13.01
C THR A 96 4.99 -1.23 11.90
N ILE A 97 4.83 -0.77 10.67
CA ILE A 97 5.52 -1.26 9.48
C ILE A 97 6.41 -0.16 8.89
N SER A 98 7.45 -0.58 8.19
CA SER A 98 8.36 0.25 7.40
C SER A 98 8.03 0.07 5.92
N TRP A 99 7.01 0.77 5.41
CA TRP A 99 6.70 0.71 3.97
C TRP A 99 7.68 1.56 3.14
N PRO A 100 8.21 1.08 2.00
CA PRO A 100 7.92 -0.18 1.30
C PRO A 100 8.84 -1.37 1.65
N GLU A 101 9.71 -1.26 2.65
CA GLU A 101 10.65 -2.32 3.02
C GLU A 101 9.98 -3.61 3.46
N ASP A 102 8.87 -3.49 4.20
CA ASP A 102 8.10 -4.65 4.68
C ASP A 102 7.16 -5.25 3.64
N ALA A 103 7.14 -4.73 2.41
CA ALA A 103 6.26 -5.24 1.37
C ALA A 103 6.54 -6.72 1.07
N PHE A 104 5.46 -7.53 1.06
CA PHE A 104 5.58 -8.94 0.72
C PHE A 104 5.97 -9.11 -0.75
N TRP A 105 5.30 -8.38 -1.64
CA TRP A 105 5.54 -8.37 -3.08
C TRP A 105 6.65 -7.40 -3.50
N LYS A 106 7.80 -7.51 -2.84
CA LYS A 106 9.02 -6.75 -3.17
C LYS A 106 10.00 -7.66 -3.92
N LEU A 107 10.40 -7.24 -5.11
CA LEU A 107 11.39 -7.93 -5.95
C LEU A 107 12.53 -6.97 -6.30
N ASN A 108 13.77 -7.43 -6.15
CA ASN A 108 14.94 -6.73 -6.68
C ASN A 108 15.44 -7.44 -7.94
N VAL A 109 15.50 -6.72 -9.06
CA VAL A 109 16.02 -7.21 -10.33
C VAL A 109 17.08 -6.25 -10.84
N LYS A 110 18.34 -6.71 -10.83
CA LYS A 110 19.51 -5.93 -11.30
C LYS A 110 19.63 -4.55 -10.64
N GLY A 111 19.33 -4.44 -9.34
CA GLY A 111 19.42 -3.18 -8.60
C GLY A 111 18.19 -2.27 -8.74
N HIS A 112 17.16 -2.71 -9.47
CA HIS A 112 15.87 -2.02 -9.52
C HIS A 112 14.83 -2.75 -8.69
N GLU A 113 14.14 -2.00 -7.85
CA GLU A 113 13.09 -2.52 -6.99
C GLU A 113 11.72 -2.40 -7.64
N LEU A 114 10.98 -3.49 -7.60
CA LEU A 114 9.57 -3.56 -7.94
C LEU A 114 8.80 -3.87 -6.66
N VAL A 115 7.83 -3.03 -6.32
CA VAL A 115 6.98 -3.20 -5.15
C VAL A 115 5.52 -3.23 -5.60
N ALA A 116 4.83 -4.33 -5.34
CA ALA A 116 3.38 -4.38 -5.41
C ALA A 116 2.76 -4.15 -4.03
N ARG A 117 1.56 -3.59 -4.01
CA ARG A 117 0.85 -3.23 -2.77
C ARG A 117 0.24 -4.45 -2.11
N ASN A 118 -0.32 -5.32 -2.93
CA ASN A 118 -0.97 -6.57 -2.55
C ASN A 118 -0.97 -7.50 -3.76
N ARG A 119 -1.53 -8.70 -3.60
CA ARG A 119 -1.60 -9.72 -4.65
C ARG A 119 -2.28 -9.23 -5.92
N GLU A 120 -3.41 -8.53 -5.80
CA GLU A 120 -4.13 -7.99 -6.96
C GLU A 120 -3.25 -7.00 -7.73
N HIS A 121 -2.53 -6.11 -7.02
CA HIS A 121 -1.59 -5.20 -7.67
C HIS A 121 -0.44 -5.97 -8.34
N ALA A 122 0.06 -7.04 -7.73
CA ALA A 122 1.09 -7.90 -8.34
C ALA A 122 0.59 -8.56 -9.64
N GLU A 123 -0.64 -9.06 -9.65
CA GLU A 123 -1.28 -9.64 -10.85
C GLU A 123 -1.50 -8.58 -11.94
N GLN A 124 -1.90 -7.35 -11.58
CA GLN A 124 -2.00 -6.23 -12.53
C GLN A 124 -0.64 -5.85 -13.13
N ILE A 125 0.42 -5.86 -12.32
CA ILE A 125 1.79 -5.62 -12.80
C ILE A 125 2.20 -6.73 -13.76
N LEU A 126 1.97 -8.00 -13.41
CA LEU A 126 2.31 -9.14 -14.27
C LEU A 126 1.59 -9.05 -15.62
N GLY A 127 0.28 -8.77 -15.61
CA GLY A 127 -0.50 -8.57 -16.84
C GLY A 127 0.09 -7.46 -17.71
N PHE A 128 0.41 -6.31 -17.13
CA PHE A 128 1.05 -5.20 -17.85
C PHE A 128 2.45 -5.54 -18.39
N LEU A 129 3.21 -6.35 -17.67
CA LEU A 129 4.51 -6.82 -18.13
C LEU A 129 4.37 -7.87 -19.24
N GLN A 130 3.25 -8.57 -19.37
CA GLN A 130 3.02 -9.56 -20.43
C GLN A 130 2.33 -8.98 -21.67
N GLU A 131 1.75 -7.78 -21.57
CA GLU A 131 1.14 -7.09 -22.71
C GLU A 131 2.13 -6.86 -23.86
N THR A 132 1.78 -7.37 -25.05
CA THR A 132 2.54 -7.20 -26.29
C THR A 132 2.46 -5.77 -26.84
N GLN A 133 1.33 -5.09 -26.60
CA GLN A 133 1.10 -3.69 -26.95
C GLN A 133 0.68 -2.92 -25.70
N ARG A 134 1.58 -2.13 -25.14
CA ARG A 134 1.30 -1.30 -23.97
C ARG A 134 0.58 -0.03 -24.39
N ALA A 135 -0.51 0.30 -23.70
CA ALA A 135 -1.12 1.62 -23.86
C ALA A 135 -0.08 2.73 -23.60
N PRO A 136 -0.09 3.83 -24.37
CA PRO A 136 0.88 4.91 -24.20
C PRO A 136 0.81 5.55 -22.81
N ASN A 137 -0.38 5.52 -22.19
CA ASN A 137 -0.61 6.01 -20.84
C ASN A 137 -0.72 4.86 -19.85
N ARG A 138 0.20 4.81 -18.88
CA ARG A 138 0.13 3.86 -17.76
C ARG A 138 -1.04 4.21 -16.84
N LYS A 139 -1.81 3.20 -16.42
CA LYS A 139 -2.76 3.32 -15.31
C LYS A 139 -2.01 3.89 -14.09
N PRO A 140 -2.64 4.75 -13.25
CA PRO A 140 -1.97 5.35 -12.10
C PRO A 140 -1.22 4.35 -11.20
N ALA A 141 -1.80 3.17 -10.94
CA ALA A 141 -1.19 2.10 -10.15
C ALA A 141 0.15 1.59 -10.72
N LEU A 142 0.33 1.63 -12.05
CA LEU A 142 1.50 1.11 -12.76
C LEU A 142 2.58 2.16 -13.02
N ARG A 143 2.37 3.41 -12.58
CA ARG A 143 3.34 4.51 -12.79
C ARG A 143 4.60 4.34 -11.95
N GLY A 144 4.52 3.66 -10.80
CA GLY A 144 5.65 3.41 -9.91
C GLY A 144 6.66 2.39 -10.42
N ILE A 145 6.37 1.67 -11.52
CA ILE A 145 7.29 0.66 -12.07
C ILE A 145 8.49 1.35 -12.73
N PRO A 146 9.73 1.08 -12.28
CA PRO A 146 10.93 1.64 -12.90
C PRO A 146 11.00 1.32 -14.39
N THR A 147 11.24 2.34 -15.23
CA THR A 147 11.28 2.17 -16.69
C THR A 147 12.36 1.18 -17.14
N ALA A 148 13.45 1.04 -16.37
CA ALA A 148 14.49 0.04 -16.63
C ALA A 148 13.95 -1.40 -16.63
N LEU A 149 13.04 -1.73 -15.70
CA LEU A 149 12.41 -3.05 -15.61
C LEU A 149 11.47 -3.36 -16.78
N LEU A 150 11.09 -2.36 -17.57
CA LEU A 150 10.20 -2.51 -18.72
C LEU A 150 10.93 -2.80 -20.03
N THR A 151 12.26 -2.80 -20.02
CA THR A 151 13.07 -3.20 -21.17
C THR A 151 12.84 -4.67 -21.49
N ARG A 152 12.85 -5.06 -22.78
CA ARG A 152 12.51 -6.44 -23.21
C ARG A 152 13.26 -7.53 -22.42
N ARG A 153 14.55 -7.30 -22.14
CA ARG A 153 15.40 -8.22 -21.38
C ARG A 153 14.96 -8.36 -19.93
N LEU A 154 14.79 -7.25 -19.22
CA LEU A 154 14.42 -7.28 -17.80
C LEU A 154 12.95 -7.62 -17.60
N GLN A 155 12.07 -7.26 -18.53
CA GLN A 155 10.66 -7.61 -18.52
C GLN A 155 10.46 -9.12 -18.42
N GLN A 156 11.15 -9.93 -19.23
CA GLN A 156 11.04 -11.39 -19.17
C GLN A 156 11.49 -11.95 -17.82
N GLU A 157 12.61 -11.43 -17.28
CA GLU A 157 13.14 -11.83 -15.98
C GLU A 157 12.18 -11.45 -14.83
N VAL A 158 11.65 -10.22 -14.86
CA VAL A 158 10.72 -9.71 -13.84
C VAL A 158 9.40 -10.48 -13.90
N SER A 159 8.83 -10.71 -15.09
CA SER A 159 7.60 -11.49 -15.25
C SER A 159 7.75 -12.90 -14.70
N SER A 160 8.83 -13.59 -15.04
CA SER A 160 9.07 -14.97 -14.56
C SER A 160 9.21 -15.03 -13.03
N ARG A 161 9.93 -14.08 -12.43
CA ARG A 161 10.06 -14.02 -10.96
C ARG A 161 8.73 -13.71 -10.27
N LEU A 162 7.95 -12.79 -10.84
CA LEU A 162 6.67 -12.39 -10.27
C LEU A 162 5.62 -13.50 -10.40
N GLU A 163 5.60 -14.21 -11.52
CA GLU A 163 4.77 -15.40 -11.74
C GLU A 163 5.11 -16.52 -10.74
N HIS A 164 6.40 -16.80 -10.54
CA HIS A 164 6.83 -17.77 -9.54
C HIS A 164 6.39 -17.36 -8.13
N ALA A 165 6.61 -16.10 -7.75
CA ALA A 165 6.18 -15.59 -6.45
C ALA A 165 4.66 -15.71 -6.25
N LEU A 166 3.86 -15.39 -7.27
CA LEU A 166 2.39 -15.50 -7.23
C LEU A 166 1.91 -16.96 -7.11
N ALA A 167 2.67 -17.92 -7.64
CA ALA A 167 2.35 -19.34 -7.56
C ALA A 167 2.70 -19.98 -6.20
N THR A 168 3.69 -19.44 -5.48
CA THR A 168 4.19 -20.01 -4.22
C THR A 168 3.73 -19.30 -2.95
N ALA A 169 3.09 -18.14 -3.08
CA ALA A 169 2.62 -17.30 -1.97
C ALA A 169 1.40 -17.85 -1.24
#